data_AF-A0A850LPG5-F1
#
_entry.id   AF-A0A850LPG5-F1
#
_cell.length_a   1.000
_cell.length_b   1.000
_cell.length_c   1.000
_cell.angle_alpha   90.00
_cell.angle_beta   90.00
_cell.angle_gamma   90.00
#
_symmetry.space_group_name_H-M   'P 1'
#
loop_
_entity.id
_entity.type
_entity.pdbx_description
1 polymer ?
#
loop_
_entity_poly.entity_id
_entity_poly.type
_entity_poly.pdbx_seq_one_letter_code
_entity_poly.pdbx_strand_id
1 'polypeptide(L)'
;MESVEGEKKKDEVTDIKRELIEGSFEKAVMLQKGSKLQLSEVKSIASTAFSELCSQNKYERAIELAERYNLPSEKTNEASLKGFTYFISKGEYEKAAKWGLEHKMSPSETTKAKIKIFESLISKKDIKGALKAVDEYNIPLEPIMNTANAAFSDAYQRKDYLSAAILGKEFNMSRKRVLIAAVNAFKAQIAKENWDGLIAVENEFNVLSDSVFDDILERDRESTIEIFYKNAIQENIVKGRAKLVIHILESTNILKRKYKDVSLKELMNKISLEIGRLHNLLLTKGNERDAIQIKDHFELLGTDALLEMKTSVIETAHSYHDVLLKKNQFDEAKNIKAEYGLFDKNRLSGDINAALTAVFEFLENLISREDFEGSMEVIKEYNIPKDKIAGIATKIIIDKLNKLEFESAFLILNELKIDPSFEELKNEAQNQFLDAFNSNHFEVAAEIGKFFKLDEKKTKVSAYKAWEKHMKNARYDKAFQFKKEYKIPSDWTEEVAREIYEYNMQISRPDIAKKIRCVYGIKYSLFDLIVEYIKRFFFRKKD
;
A
#
# COMPACT_ATOMS: atom_id res chain seq x y z
N MET A 1 -98.41 -43.77 1.51
CA MET A 1 -97.32 -43.72 0.50
C MET A 1 -96.65 -42.36 0.46
N GLU A 2 -97.37 -41.24 0.63
CA GLU A 2 -96.79 -39.88 0.66
C GLU A 2 -95.77 -39.63 1.79
N SER A 3 -95.82 -40.35 2.93
CA SER A 3 -94.86 -40.15 4.04
C SER A 3 -93.48 -40.78 3.81
N VAL A 4 -93.40 -41.87 3.03
CA VAL A 4 -92.15 -42.60 2.75
C VAL A 4 -91.35 -41.93 1.62
N GLU A 5 -92.05 -41.33 0.65
CA GLU A 5 -91.44 -40.52 -0.41
C GLU A 5 -90.85 -39.21 0.12
N GLY A 6 -91.46 -38.62 1.17
CA GLY A 6 -90.96 -37.42 1.84
C GLY A 6 -89.68 -37.65 2.66
N GLU A 7 -89.55 -38.77 3.37
CA GLU A 7 -88.33 -39.13 4.12
C GLU A 7 -87.17 -39.46 3.20
N LYS A 8 -87.40 -40.24 2.14
CA LYS A 8 -86.35 -40.61 1.17
C LYS A 8 -85.80 -39.38 0.41
N LYS A 9 -86.67 -38.43 0.05
CA LYS A 9 -86.26 -37.16 -0.57
C LYS A 9 -85.42 -36.30 0.39
N LYS A 10 -85.65 -36.39 1.71
CA LYS A 10 -84.91 -35.64 2.73
C LYS A 10 -83.50 -36.20 2.98
N ASP A 11 -83.35 -37.52 2.94
CA ASP A 11 -82.04 -38.19 3.04
C ASP A 11 -81.17 -37.87 1.82
N GLU A 12 -81.75 -37.94 0.62
CA GLU A 12 -81.04 -37.62 -0.63
C GLU A 12 -80.60 -36.14 -0.72
N VAL A 13 -81.42 -35.21 -0.24
CA VAL A 13 -81.05 -33.78 -0.10
C VAL A 13 -79.87 -33.59 0.87
N THR A 14 -79.85 -34.36 1.96
CA THR A 14 -78.80 -34.30 2.99
C THR A 14 -77.48 -34.86 2.46
N ASP A 15 -77.52 -35.95 1.70
CA ASP A 15 -76.34 -36.54 1.07
C ASP A 15 -75.76 -35.66 -0.03
N ILE A 16 -76.61 -35.05 -0.88
CA ILE A 16 -76.16 -34.07 -1.86
C ILE A 16 -75.49 -32.88 -1.16
N LYS A 17 -76.09 -32.33 -0.10
CA LYS A 17 -75.52 -31.22 0.67
C LYS A 17 -74.14 -31.57 1.24
N ARG A 18 -73.99 -32.78 1.79
CA ARG A 18 -72.73 -33.28 2.36
C ARG A 18 -71.63 -33.35 1.30
N GLU A 19 -71.92 -33.97 0.17
CA GLU A 19 -70.96 -34.10 -0.94
C GLU A 19 -70.58 -32.72 -1.52
N LEU A 20 -71.51 -31.74 -1.53
CA LEU A 20 -71.22 -30.36 -1.92
C LEU A 20 -70.29 -29.64 -0.93
N ILE A 21 -70.46 -29.86 0.38
CA ILE A 21 -69.58 -29.30 1.43
C ILE A 21 -68.18 -29.95 1.36
N GLU A 22 -68.13 -31.25 1.11
CA GLU A 22 -66.88 -31.99 0.91
C GLU A 22 -66.21 -31.67 -0.44
N GLY A 23 -66.91 -30.96 -1.34
CA GLY A 23 -66.50 -30.60 -2.71
C GLY A 23 -66.25 -31.79 -3.62
N SER A 24 -66.96 -32.90 -3.36
CA SER A 24 -67.09 -34.05 -4.25
C SER A 24 -68.19 -33.76 -5.29
N PHE A 25 -67.99 -32.72 -6.10
CA PHE A 25 -69.04 -32.19 -6.98
C PHE A 25 -69.56 -33.21 -8.00
N GLU A 26 -68.71 -34.11 -8.48
CA GLU A 26 -69.09 -35.19 -9.41
C GLU A 26 -70.06 -36.18 -8.75
N LYS A 27 -69.84 -36.51 -7.47
CA LYS A 27 -70.75 -37.36 -6.69
C LYS A 27 -72.07 -36.64 -6.43
N ALA A 28 -72.03 -35.35 -6.10
CA ALA A 28 -73.23 -34.54 -5.94
C ALA A 28 -74.08 -34.47 -7.24
N VAL A 29 -73.44 -34.40 -8.41
CA VAL A 29 -74.12 -34.43 -9.72
C VAL A 29 -74.73 -35.81 -10.01
N MET A 30 -74.05 -36.90 -9.64
CA MET A 30 -74.58 -38.26 -9.79
C MET A 30 -75.81 -38.50 -8.89
N LEU A 31 -75.74 -38.04 -7.64
CA LEU A 31 -76.85 -38.08 -6.70
C LEU A 31 -78.03 -37.23 -7.19
N GLN A 32 -77.79 -36.02 -7.69
CA GLN A 32 -78.81 -35.19 -8.33
C GLN A 32 -79.56 -35.95 -9.45
N LYS A 33 -78.81 -36.60 -10.36
CA LYS A 33 -79.39 -37.35 -11.49
C LYS A 33 -80.22 -38.55 -11.02
N GLY A 34 -79.77 -39.24 -9.98
CA GLY A 34 -80.50 -40.35 -9.35
C GLY A 34 -81.81 -39.91 -8.67
N SER A 35 -81.80 -38.74 -8.02
CA SER A 35 -82.92 -38.17 -7.27
C SER A 35 -83.95 -37.39 -8.10
N LYS A 36 -83.72 -37.23 -9.41
CA LYS A 36 -84.58 -36.44 -10.33
C LYS A 36 -84.91 -35.01 -9.84
N LEU A 37 -84.03 -34.41 -9.03
CA LEU A 37 -84.23 -33.06 -8.51
C LEU A 37 -84.11 -32.02 -9.63
N GLN A 38 -84.98 -31.02 -9.61
CA GLN A 38 -84.89 -29.90 -10.52
C GLN A 38 -83.65 -29.04 -10.20
N LEU A 39 -83.12 -28.36 -11.22
CA LEU A 39 -81.97 -27.48 -11.07
C LEU A 39 -82.20 -26.38 -10.00
N SER A 40 -83.44 -25.91 -9.86
CA SER A 40 -83.86 -24.94 -8.83
C SER A 40 -83.74 -25.51 -7.41
N GLU A 41 -84.11 -26.76 -7.20
CA GLU A 41 -83.99 -27.46 -5.91
C GLU A 41 -82.50 -27.63 -5.55
N VAL A 42 -81.66 -28.03 -6.51
CA VAL A 42 -80.21 -28.18 -6.28
C VAL A 42 -79.52 -26.83 -6.01
N LYS A 43 -79.95 -25.75 -6.66
CA LYS A 43 -79.46 -24.40 -6.33
C LYS A 43 -79.82 -23.98 -4.90
N SER A 44 -80.98 -24.38 -4.39
CA SER A 44 -81.37 -24.14 -2.99
C SER A 44 -80.49 -24.93 -2.01
N ILE A 45 -80.21 -26.20 -2.32
CA ILE A 45 -79.29 -27.04 -1.55
C ILE A 45 -77.87 -26.45 -1.57
N ALA A 46 -77.39 -26.04 -2.75
CA ALA A 46 -76.08 -25.40 -2.91
C ALA A 46 -76.00 -24.07 -2.14
N SER A 47 -77.08 -23.28 -2.10
CA SER A 47 -77.14 -22.05 -1.28
C SER A 47 -77.06 -22.33 0.23
N THR A 48 -77.62 -23.47 0.67
CA THR A 48 -77.55 -23.93 2.07
C THR A 48 -76.15 -24.45 2.41
N ALA A 49 -75.55 -25.25 1.52
CA ALA A 49 -74.17 -25.72 1.65
C ALA A 49 -73.16 -24.56 1.63
N PHE A 50 -73.38 -23.54 0.79
CA PHE A 50 -72.58 -22.32 0.74
C PHE A 50 -72.55 -21.61 2.11
N SER A 51 -73.71 -21.43 2.73
CA SER A 51 -73.81 -20.77 4.04
C SER A 51 -73.04 -21.54 5.13
N GLU A 52 -73.05 -22.87 5.05
CA GLU A 52 -72.31 -23.75 5.96
C GLU A 52 -70.79 -23.74 5.72
N LEU A 53 -70.35 -23.72 4.46
CA LEU A 53 -68.93 -23.55 4.14
C LEU A 53 -68.39 -22.21 4.65
N CYS A 54 -69.18 -21.14 4.52
CA CYS A 54 -68.82 -19.83 5.06
C CYS A 54 -68.74 -19.84 6.60
N SER A 55 -69.63 -20.54 7.31
CA SER A 55 -69.55 -20.64 8.78
C SER A 55 -68.37 -21.49 9.25
N GLN A 56 -67.90 -22.43 8.42
CA GLN A 56 -66.69 -23.23 8.64
C GLN A 56 -65.38 -22.53 8.22
N ASN A 57 -65.43 -21.27 7.78
CA ASN A 57 -64.29 -20.54 7.20
C ASN A 57 -63.65 -21.20 5.96
N LYS A 58 -64.38 -22.06 5.24
CA LYS A 58 -63.93 -22.73 4.00
C LYS A 58 -64.30 -21.89 2.78
N TYR A 59 -63.72 -20.69 2.69
CA TYR A 59 -64.14 -19.68 1.73
C TYR A 59 -63.81 -20.02 0.27
N GLU A 60 -62.66 -20.63 -0.01
CA GLU A 60 -62.29 -21.08 -1.38
C GLU A 60 -63.33 -22.07 -1.93
N ARG A 61 -63.68 -23.06 -1.09
CA ARG A 61 -64.71 -24.06 -1.38
C ARG A 61 -66.08 -23.44 -1.61
N ALA A 62 -66.42 -22.41 -0.83
CA ALA A 62 -67.69 -21.69 -0.96
C ALA A 62 -67.77 -20.92 -2.29
N ILE A 63 -66.66 -20.32 -2.73
CA ILE A 63 -66.56 -19.61 -4.01
C ILE A 63 -66.67 -20.60 -5.17
N GLU A 64 -65.90 -21.69 -5.14
CA GLU A 64 -65.95 -22.76 -6.14
C GLU A 64 -67.38 -23.34 -6.30
N LEU A 65 -68.06 -23.59 -5.17
CA LEU A 65 -69.45 -24.04 -5.15
C LEU A 65 -70.40 -23.01 -5.79
N ALA A 66 -70.23 -21.73 -5.47
CA ALA A 66 -71.09 -20.67 -5.98
C ALA A 66 -70.94 -20.46 -7.50
N GLU A 67 -69.70 -20.53 -8.02
CA GLU A 67 -69.41 -20.46 -9.45
C GLU A 67 -69.97 -21.69 -10.18
N ARG A 68 -69.68 -22.90 -9.69
CA ARG A 68 -70.05 -24.16 -10.34
C ARG A 68 -71.56 -24.36 -10.47
N TYR A 69 -72.34 -23.84 -9.52
CA TYR A 69 -73.81 -23.94 -9.52
C TYR A 69 -74.51 -22.67 -10.00
N ASN A 70 -73.77 -21.68 -10.53
CA ASN A 70 -74.32 -20.40 -10.99
C ASN A 70 -75.25 -19.78 -9.94
N LEU A 71 -74.77 -19.68 -8.70
CA LEU A 71 -75.43 -18.91 -7.64
C LEU A 71 -75.33 -17.41 -7.96
N PRO A 72 -76.18 -16.55 -7.36
CA PRO A 72 -76.11 -15.11 -7.57
C PRO A 72 -74.70 -14.58 -7.27
N SER A 73 -74.20 -13.65 -8.08
CA SER A 73 -72.84 -13.08 -7.96
C SER A 73 -72.59 -12.41 -6.59
N GLU A 74 -73.65 -12.04 -5.88
CA GLU A 74 -73.56 -11.54 -4.50
C GLU A 74 -72.96 -12.60 -3.56
N LYS A 75 -73.15 -13.90 -3.83
CA LYS A 75 -72.64 -15.00 -3.00
C LYS A 75 -71.13 -15.21 -3.15
N THR A 76 -70.60 -15.18 -4.38
CA THR A 76 -69.15 -15.23 -4.59
C THR A 76 -68.46 -14.01 -3.97
N ASN A 77 -69.06 -12.83 -4.10
CA ASN A 77 -68.60 -11.59 -3.45
C ASN A 77 -68.66 -11.70 -1.92
N GLU A 78 -69.74 -12.25 -1.36
CA GLU A 78 -69.92 -12.47 0.08
C GLU A 78 -68.84 -13.40 0.65
N ALA A 79 -68.57 -14.54 0.01
CA ALA A 79 -67.52 -15.47 0.45
C ALA A 79 -66.12 -14.87 0.30
N SER A 80 -65.85 -14.16 -0.80
CA SER A 80 -64.57 -13.47 -1.03
C SER A 80 -64.29 -12.43 0.05
N LEU A 81 -65.29 -11.60 0.40
CA LEU A 81 -65.20 -10.59 1.46
C LEU A 81 -65.02 -11.22 2.84
N LYS A 82 -65.75 -12.30 3.15
CA LYS A 82 -65.62 -13.03 4.42
C LYS A 82 -64.24 -13.69 4.55
N GLY A 83 -63.71 -14.30 3.49
CA GLY A 83 -62.35 -14.87 3.48
C GLY A 83 -61.27 -13.82 3.68
N PHE A 84 -61.38 -12.69 2.98
CA PHE A 84 -60.50 -11.55 3.17
C PHE A 84 -60.53 -11.05 4.62
N THR A 85 -61.73 -10.82 5.16
CA THR A 85 -61.92 -10.34 6.54
C THR A 85 -61.38 -11.34 7.56
N TYR A 86 -61.53 -12.64 7.31
CA TYR A 86 -60.96 -13.69 8.13
C TYR A 86 -59.43 -13.57 8.21
N PHE A 87 -58.72 -13.48 7.08
CA PHE A 87 -57.26 -13.35 7.08
C PHE A 87 -56.79 -12.05 7.75
N ILE A 88 -57.50 -10.93 7.53
CA ILE A 88 -57.24 -9.66 8.24
C ILE A 88 -57.37 -9.84 9.75
N SER A 89 -58.46 -10.48 10.22
CA SER A 89 -58.72 -10.67 11.65
C SER A 89 -57.69 -11.57 12.35
N LYS A 90 -57.03 -12.46 11.59
CA LYS A 90 -55.95 -13.33 12.08
C LYS A 90 -54.57 -12.68 12.01
N GLY A 91 -54.47 -11.47 11.46
CA GLY A 91 -53.18 -10.81 11.22
C GLY A 91 -52.38 -11.41 10.07
N GLU A 92 -52.99 -12.27 9.24
CA GLU A 92 -52.35 -12.91 8.08
C GLU A 92 -52.43 -11.99 6.85
N TYR A 93 -51.88 -10.79 6.96
CA TYR A 93 -52.07 -9.71 6.00
C TYR A 93 -51.53 -10.03 4.59
N GLU A 94 -50.44 -10.79 4.47
CA GLU A 94 -49.91 -11.24 3.18
C GLU A 94 -50.89 -12.18 2.47
N LYS A 95 -51.50 -13.12 3.21
CA LYS A 95 -52.54 -14.00 2.65
C LYS A 95 -53.77 -13.19 2.28
N ALA A 96 -54.17 -12.22 3.10
CA ALA A 96 -55.28 -11.32 2.77
C ALA A 96 -55.00 -10.50 1.50
N ALA A 97 -53.77 -10.00 1.31
CA ALA A 97 -53.39 -9.24 0.12
C ALA A 97 -53.40 -10.11 -1.14
N LYS A 98 -52.85 -11.34 -1.07
CA LYS A 98 -52.90 -12.32 -2.18
C LYS A 98 -54.35 -12.72 -2.50
N TRP A 99 -55.12 -13.06 -1.47
CA TRP A 99 -56.54 -13.41 -1.58
C TRP A 99 -57.34 -12.33 -2.33
N GLY A 100 -57.15 -11.08 -1.93
CA GLY A 100 -57.87 -9.96 -2.55
C GLY A 100 -57.45 -9.70 -4.00
N LEU A 101 -56.19 -9.98 -4.37
CA LEU A 101 -55.74 -9.93 -5.77
C LEU A 101 -56.34 -11.06 -6.61
N GLU A 102 -56.32 -12.29 -6.10
CA GLU A 102 -56.85 -13.49 -6.76
C GLU A 102 -58.36 -13.36 -7.05
N HIS A 103 -59.11 -12.82 -6.09
CA HIS A 103 -60.56 -12.68 -6.17
C HIS A 103 -61.02 -11.31 -6.71
N LYS A 104 -60.11 -10.53 -7.31
CA LYS A 104 -60.39 -9.23 -7.96
C LYS A 104 -61.20 -8.28 -7.06
N MET A 105 -60.91 -8.30 -5.75
CA MET A 105 -61.55 -7.40 -4.80
C MET A 105 -61.23 -5.94 -5.14
N SER A 106 -62.04 -5.02 -4.62
CA SER A 106 -61.84 -3.61 -4.94
C SER A 106 -60.43 -3.15 -4.51
N PRO A 107 -59.79 -2.24 -5.27
CA PRO A 107 -58.49 -1.68 -4.87
C PRO A 107 -58.51 -1.09 -3.46
N SER A 108 -59.65 -0.53 -3.01
CA SER A 108 -59.80 0.04 -1.67
C SER A 108 -59.66 -1.01 -0.56
N GLU A 109 -60.21 -2.22 -0.76
CA GLU A 109 -60.14 -3.29 0.23
C GLU A 109 -58.75 -3.91 0.30
N THR A 110 -58.17 -4.24 -0.86
CA THR A 110 -56.82 -4.83 -0.92
C THR A 110 -55.75 -3.86 -0.41
N THR A 111 -55.92 -2.56 -0.62
CA THR A 111 -55.02 -1.52 -0.08
C THR A 111 -54.95 -1.54 1.45
N LYS A 112 -56.05 -1.81 2.15
CA LYS A 112 -56.05 -1.92 3.62
C LYS A 112 -55.20 -3.10 4.11
N ALA A 113 -55.27 -4.26 3.46
CA ALA A 113 -54.43 -5.41 3.79
C ALA A 113 -52.94 -5.07 3.60
N LYS A 114 -52.62 -4.46 2.45
CA LYS A 114 -51.26 -4.07 2.09
C LYS A 114 -50.68 -3.07 3.09
N ILE A 115 -51.43 -2.04 3.47
CA ILE A 115 -51.04 -1.08 4.52
C ILE A 115 -50.74 -1.80 5.84
N LYS A 116 -51.55 -2.80 6.23
CA LYS A 116 -51.34 -3.58 7.46
C LYS A 116 -50.07 -4.44 7.42
N ILE A 117 -49.65 -4.93 6.24
CA ILE A 117 -48.33 -5.59 6.07
C ILE A 117 -47.22 -4.60 6.45
N PHE A 118 -47.23 -3.41 5.85
CA PHE A 118 -46.25 -2.36 6.13
C PHE A 118 -46.22 -1.98 7.61
N GLU A 119 -47.38 -1.67 8.20
CA GLU A 119 -47.50 -1.34 9.64
C GLU A 119 -46.96 -2.46 10.54
N SER A 120 -47.23 -3.72 10.19
CA SER A 120 -46.73 -4.87 10.95
C SER A 120 -45.21 -4.95 10.90
N LEU A 121 -44.60 -4.77 9.73
CA LEU A 121 -43.14 -4.82 9.57
C LEU A 121 -42.45 -3.66 10.28
N ILE A 122 -43.02 -2.45 10.19
CA ILE A 122 -42.56 -1.27 10.94
C ILE A 122 -42.61 -1.51 12.45
N SER A 123 -43.71 -2.07 12.97
CA SER A 123 -43.83 -2.36 14.42
C SER A 123 -42.83 -3.42 14.90
N LYS A 124 -42.45 -4.36 14.03
CA LYS A 124 -41.37 -5.34 14.25
C LYS A 124 -39.97 -4.76 14.04
N LYS A 125 -39.86 -3.49 13.65
CA LYS A 125 -38.60 -2.78 13.35
C LYS A 125 -37.85 -3.35 12.13
N ASP A 126 -38.54 -4.09 11.27
CA ASP A 126 -37.98 -4.59 10.03
C ASP A 126 -38.19 -3.57 8.91
N ILE A 127 -37.33 -2.55 8.86
CA ILE A 127 -37.42 -1.47 7.88
C ILE A 127 -37.18 -1.99 6.46
N LYS A 128 -36.20 -2.89 6.28
CA LYS A 128 -35.90 -3.47 4.96
C LYS A 128 -37.07 -4.29 4.43
N GLY A 129 -37.67 -5.13 5.28
CA GLY A 129 -38.89 -5.86 4.94
C GLY A 129 -40.04 -4.92 4.62
N ALA A 130 -40.23 -3.86 5.42
CA ALA A 130 -41.28 -2.87 5.19
C ALA A 130 -41.14 -2.18 3.83
N LEU A 131 -39.93 -1.75 3.44
CA LEU A 131 -39.67 -1.14 2.13
C LEU A 131 -39.90 -2.13 0.98
N LYS A 132 -39.39 -3.35 1.13
CA LYS A 132 -39.63 -4.42 0.15
C LYS A 132 -41.12 -4.69 -0.05
N ALA A 133 -41.92 -4.66 1.02
CA ALA A 133 -43.36 -4.80 0.93
C ALA A 133 -44.04 -3.63 0.21
N VAL A 134 -43.54 -2.40 0.36
CA VAL A 134 -44.04 -1.23 -0.39
C VAL A 134 -43.90 -1.49 -1.89
N ASP A 135 -42.74 -1.98 -2.33
CA ASP A 135 -42.46 -2.29 -3.73
C ASP A 135 -43.27 -3.50 -4.22
N GLU A 136 -43.19 -4.64 -3.51
CA GLU A 136 -43.81 -5.90 -3.93
C GLU A 136 -45.33 -5.80 -4.04
N TYR A 137 -45.98 -5.06 -3.14
CA TYR A 137 -47.42 -4.92 -3.12
C TYR A 137 -47.91 -3.62 -3.77
N ASN A 138 -47.01 -2.78 -4.28
CA ASN A 138 -47.29 -1.46 -4.85
C ASN A 138 -48.19 -0.62 -3.90
N ILE A 139 -47.72 -0.45 -2.66
CA ILE A 139 -48.46 0.25 -1.61
C ILE A 139 -48.41 1.75 -1.89
N PRO A 140 -49.56 2.45 -2.02
CA PRO A 140 -49.55 3.90 -2.13
C PRO A 140 -48.85 4.52 -0.92
N LEU A 141 -48.00 5.53 -1.16
CA LEU A 141 -47.23 6.16 -0.08
C LEU A 141 -48.10 6.98 0.86
N GLU A 142 -49.09 7.70 0.34
CA GLU A 142 -49.92 8.65 1.09
C GLU A 142 -50.56 8.04 2.35
N PRO A 143 -51.22 6.85 2.31
CA PRO A 143 -51.81 6.24 3.50
C PRO A 143 -50.80 5.79 4.56
N ILE A 144 -49.54 5.52 4.19
CA ILE A 144 -48.51 5.01 5.10
C ILE A 144 -47.58 6.10 5.63
N MET A 145 -47.70 7.33 5.15
CA MET A 145 -46.84 8.45 5.55
C MET A 145 -46.87 8.74 7.06
N ASN A 146 -48.03 8.62 7.71
CA ASN A 146 -48.14 8.86 9.16
C ASN A 146 -47.39 7.79 9.96
N THR A 147 -47.54 6.52 9.55
CA THR A 147 -46.83 5.39 10.13
C THR A 147 -45.32 5.52 9.92
N ALA A 148 -44.88 5.88 8.71
CA ALA A 148 -43.48 6.12 8.39
C ALA A 148 -42.90 7.27 9.22
N ASN A 149 -43.61 8.40 9.37
CA ASN A 149 -43.19 9.53 10.20
C ASN A 149 -43.06 9.18 11.69
N ALA A 150 -43.99 8.38 12.22
CA ALA A 150 -43.91 7.87 13.58
C ALA A 150 -42.68 6.95 13.75
N ALA A 151 -42.47 6.03 12.80
CA ALA A 151 -41.33 5.12 12.79
C ALA A 151 -39.98 5.84 12.69
N PHE A 152 -39.89 6.88 11.85
CA PHE A 152 -38.73 7.76 11.80
C PHE A 152 -38.44 8.36 13.16
N SER A 153 -39.47 8.90 13.83
CA SER A 153 -39.31 9.62 15.08
C SER A 153 -38.89 8.69 16.21
N ASP A 154 -39.48 7.49 16.28
CA ASP A 154 -39.08 6.43 17.20
C ASP A 154 -37.64 5.95 16.94
N ALA A 155 -37.28 5.67 15.67
CA ALA A 155 -35.92 5.27 15.31
C ALA A 155 -34.88 6.34 15.71
N TYR A 156 -35.19 7.61 15.43
CA TYR A 156 -34.33 8.74 15.79
C TYR A 156 -34.18 8.89 17.31
N GLN A 157 -35.27 8.79 18.08
CA GLN A 157 -35.22 8.85 19.54
C GLN A 157 -34.41 7.71 20.15
N ARG A 158 -34.46 6.51 19.56
CA ARG A 158 -33.66 5.35 19.95
C ARG A 158 -32.21 5.39 19.46
N LYS A 159 -31.80 6.48 18.80
CA LYS A 159 -30.47 6.66 18.19
C LYS A 159 -30.16 5.65 17.08
N ASP A 160 -31.18 5.03 16.50
CA ASP A 160 -31.07 4.24 15.28
C ASP A 160 -31.18 5.15 14.06
N TYR A 161 -30.16 6.01 13.93
CA TYR A 161 -30.17 7.10 12.97
C TYR A 161 -30.13 6.62 11.51
N LEU A 162 -29.56 5.45 11.22
CA LEU A 162 -29.52 4.89 9.87
C LEU A 162 -30.92 4.50 9.41
N SER A 163 -31.67 3.77 10.24
CA SER A 163 -33.07 3.45 9.96
C SER A 163 -33.91 4.71 9.79
N ALA A 164 -33.68 5.73 10.63
CA ALA A 164 -34.35 7.02 10.48
C ALA A 164 -34.00 7.71 9.15
N ALA A 165 -32.73 7.75 8.75
CA ALA A 165 -32.31 8.35 7.49
C ALA A 165 -32.92 7.65 6.26
N ILE A 166 -32.92 6.31 6.26
CA ILE A 166 -33.53 5.50 5.19
C ILE A 166 -35.03 5.77 5.11
N LEU A 167 -35.76 5.68 6.23
CA LEU A 167 -37.19 6.00 6.26
C LEU A 167 -37.47 7.42 5.77
N GLY A 168 -36.62 8.38 6.16
CA GLY A 168 -36.75 9.76 5.73
C GLY A 168 -36.61 9.92 4.22
N LYS A 169 -35.63 9.24 3.62
CA LYS A 169 -35.36 9.25 2.17
C LYS A 169 -36.50 8.60 1.38
N GLU A 170 -36.88 7.38 1.75
CA GLU A 170 -37.85 6.57 1.01
C GLU A 170 -39.27 7.14 1.06
N PHE A 171 -39.63 7.77 2.18
CA PHE A 171 -40.96 8.38 2.36
C PHE A 171 -40.99 9.88 2.09
N ASN A 172 -39.99 10.39 1.35
CA ASN A 172 -39.88 11.79 0.91
C ASN A 172 -40.14 12.79 2.04
N MET A 173 -39.56 12.52 3.22
CA MET A 173 -39.63 13.44 4.35
C MET A 173 -38.78 14.68 4.07
N SER A 174 -38.93 15.73 4.90
CA SER A 174 -38.18 16.96 4.69
C SER A 174 -36.67 16.69 4.64
N ARG A 175 -36.03 17.15 3.56
CA ARG A 175 -34.61 16.93 3.28
C ARG A 175 -33.72 17.16 4.50
N LYS A 176 -33.95 18.26 5.22
CA LYS A 176 -33.22 18.61 6.45
C LYS A 176 -33.28 17.52 7.52
N ARG A 177 -34.45 16.89 7.75
CA ARG A 177 -34.59 15.78 8.72
C ARG A 177 -33.79 14.56 8.30
N VAL A 178 -33.84 14.22 7.02
CA VAL A 178 -33.10 13.09 6.44
C VAL A 178 -31.61 13.28 6.61
N LEU A 179 -31.10 14.46 6.24
CA LEU A 179 -29.67 14.78 6.32
C LEU A 179 -29.14 14.80 7.75
N ILE A 180 -29.89 15.36 8.70
CA ILE A 180 -29.51 15.34 10.13
C ILE A 180 -29.44 13.90 10.65
N ALA A 181 -30.40 13.04 10.27
CA ALA A 181 -30.36 11.63 10.63
C ALA A 181 -29.15 10.92 9.99
N ALA A 182 -28.85 11.17 8.71
CA ALA A 182 -27.71 10.59 8.02
C ALA A 182 -26.37 11.01 8.66
N VAL A 183 -26.21 12.30 8.98
CA VAL A 183 -25.03 12.84 9.69
C VAL A 183 -24.86 12.18 11.06
N ASN A 184 -25.94 12.01 11.81
CA ASN A 184 -25.89 11.34 13.11
C ASN A 184 -25.62 9.83 12.99
N ALA A 185 -26.12 9.18 11.93
CA ALA A 185 -25.78 7.80 11.61
C ALA A 185 -24.29 7.66 11.33
N PHE A 186 -23.74 8.52 10.47
CA PHE A 186 -22.32 8.58 10.12
C PHE A 186 -21.45 8.70 11.37
N LYS A 187 -21.73 9.69 12.23
CA LYS A 187 -21.03 9.88 13.52
C LYS A 187 -21.17 8.66 14.44
N ALA A 188 -22.35 8.05 14.51
CA ALA A 188 -22.59 6.88 15.35
C ALA A 188 -21.84 5.63 14.88
N GLN A 189 -21.62 5.46 13.56
CA GLN A 189 -20.79 4.35 13.05
C GLN A 189 -19.32 4.53 13.44
N ILE A 190 -18.78 5.75 13.36
CA ILE A 190 -17.42 6.06 13.81
C ILE A 190 -17.26 5.79 15.31
N ALA A 191 -18.20 6.24 16.13
CA ALA A 191 -18.17 6.03 17.58
C ALA A 191 -18.22 4.53 17.98
N LYS A 192 -18.76 3.67 17.12
CA LYS A 192 -18.81 2.22 17.31
C LYS A 192 -17.63 1.48 16.67
N GLU A 193 -16.69 2.20 16.06
CA GLU A 193 -15.65 1.64 15.18
C GLU A 193 -16.20 0.71 14.08
N ASN A 194 -17.43 0.96 13.60
CA ASN A 194 -18.06 0.19 12.52
C ASN A 194 -17.77 0.84 11.15
N TRP A 195 -16.61 0.53 10.58
CA TRP A 195 -16.10 1.17 9.37
C TRP A 195 -16.87 0.82 8.10
N ASP A 196 -17.34 -0.41 7.96
CA ASP A 196 -18.21 -0.81 6.82
C ASP A 196 -19.54 -0.04 6.88
N GLY A 197 -20.09 0.11 8.08
CA GLY A 197 -21.28 0.93 8.32
C GLY A 197 -21.04 2.40 7.97
N LEU A 198 -19.88 2.94 8.33
CA LEU A 198 -19.48 4.32 7.96
C LEU A 198 -19.45 4.51 6.44
N ILE A 199 -18.76 3.61 5.73
CA ILE A 199 -18.65 3.63 4.26
C ILE A 199 -20.03 3.51 3.62
N ALA A 200 -20.89 2.61 4.11
CA ALA A 200 -22.24 2.44 3.59
C ALA A 200 -23.08 3.71 3.75
N VAL A 201 -23.00 4.37 4.91
CA VAL A 201 -23.71 5.64 5.15
C VAL A 201 -23.19 6.75 4.22
N GLU A 202 -21.87 6.87 4.07
CA GLU A 202 -21.27 7.85 3.18
C GLU A 202 -21.67 7.64 1.72
N ASN A 203 -21.65 6.40 1.23
CA ASN A 203 -22.01 6.09 -0.15
C ASN A 203 -23.51 6.29 -0.42
N GLU A 204 -24.36 6.03 0.57
CA GLU A 204 -25.81 6.17 0.43
C GLU A 204 -26.31 7.62 0.52
N PHE A 205 -25.71 8.41 1.43
CA PHE A 205 -26.19 9.75 1.76
C PHE A 205 -25.23 10.88 1.40
N ASN A 206 -24.01 10.56 0.95
CA ASN A 206 -22.99 11.52 0.54
C ASN A 206 -22.74 12.58 1.63
N VAL A 207 -22.55 12.13 2.88
CA VAL A 207 -22.54 12.99 4.08
C VAL A 207 -21.44 14.04 3.97
N LEU A 208 -20.26 13.66 3.48
CA LEU A 208 -19.15 14.56 3.19
C LEU A 208 -19.27 15.17 1.79
N SER A 209 -20.32 15.96 1.55
CA SER A 209 -20.54 16.70 0.31
C SER A 209 -21.03 18.12 0.53
N ASP A 210 -20.74 19.01 -0.43
CA ASP A 210 -21.19 20.41 -0.41
C ASP A 210 -22.70 20.51 -0.20
N SER A 211 -23.48 19.68 -0.91
CA SER A 211 -24.94 19.73 -0.83
C SER A 211 -25.50 19.33 0.53
N VAL A 212 -24.85 18.41 1.25
CA VAL A 212 -25.29 18.05 2.59
C VAL A 212 -24.90 19.15 3.57
N PHE A 213 -23.68 19.66 3.43
CA PHE A 213 -23.16 20.71 4.28
C PHE A 213 -24.04 21.95 4.18
N ASP A 214 -24.38 22.43 2.98
CA ASP A 214 -25.26 23.58 2.75
C ASP A 214 -26.59 23.53 3.51
N ASP A 215 -27.15 22.33 3.70
CA ASP A 215 -28.48 22.11 4.29
C ASP A 215 -28.48 21.83 5.81
N ILE A 216 -27.30 21.61 6.42
CA ILE A 216 -27.16 21.35 7.86
C ILE A 216 -26.55 22.53 8.61
N LEU A 217 -26.78 22.56 9.93
CA LEU A 217 -26.27 23.61 10.82
C LEU A 217 -24.74 23.54 10.91
N GLU A 218 -24.09 24.70 11.03
CA GLU A 218 -22.64 24.83 11.17
C GLU A 218 -22.05 23.93 12.28
N ARG A 219 -22.69 23.91 13.46
CA ARG A 219 -22.31 23.02 14.57
C ARG A 219 -22.27 21.54 14.16
N ASP A 220 -23.22 21.10 13.33
CA ASP A 220 -23.26 19.72 12.85
C ASP A 220 -22.16 19.46 11.81
N ARG A 221 -21.84 20.45 10.95
CA ARG A 221 -20.72 20.39 10.01
C ARG A 221 -19.39 20.21 10.75
N GLU A 222 -19.11 21.12 11.68
CA GLU A 222 -17.86 21.15 12.46
C GLU A 222 -17.66 19.84 13.24
N SER A 223 -18.69 19.41 13.98
CA SER A 223 -18.60 18.16 14.75
C SER A 223 -18.44 16.93 13.87
N THR A 224 -19.03 16.91 12.67
CA THR A 224 -18.88 15.79 11.72
C THR A 224 -17.48 15.74 11.15
N ILE A 225 -16.93 16.89 10.73
CA ILE A 225 -15.54 17.03 10.29
C ILE A 225 -14.58 16.56 11.38
N GLU A 226 -14.77 17.06 12.60
CA GLU A 226 -13.89 16.75 13.73
C GLU A 226 -13.90 15.26 14.07
N ILE A 227 -15.09 14.65 14.20
CA ILE A 227 -15.22 13.22 14.52
C ILE A 227 -14.63 12.35 13.41
N PHE A 228 -14.89 12.70 12.14
CA PHE A 228 -14.33 11.96 11.01
C PHE A 228 -12.81 12.04 11.00
N TYR A 229 -12.26 13.25 11.05
CA TYR A 229 -10.82 13.46 11.01
C TYR A 229 -10.11 12.80 12.20
N LYS A 230 -10.54 13.11 13.43
CA LYS A 230 -9.84 12.65 14.63
C LYS A 230 -9.99 11.14 14.81
N ASN A 231 -11.21 10.61 14.72
CA ASN A 231 -11.48 9.23 15.14
C ASN A 231 -11.40 8.23 13.99
N ALA A 232 -11.81 8.60 12.77
CA ALA A 232 -11.74 7.69 11.63
C ALA A 232 -10.36 7.69 10.96
N ILE A 233 -9.70 8.85 10.88
CA ILE A 233 -8.41 8.99 10.17
C ILE A 233 -7.24 9.00 11.15
N GLN A 234 -7.09 10.04 11.96
CA GLN A 234 -5.89 10.29 12.77
C GLN A 234 -5.66 9.18 13.82
N GLU A 235 -6.67 8.83 14.61
CA GLU A 235 -6.55 7.81 15.65
C GLU A 235 -6.21 6.43 15.08
N ASN A 236 -6.79 6.06 13.94
CA ASN A 236 -6.48 4.79 13.28
C ASN A 236 -5.04 4.77 12.72
N ILE A 237 -4.53 5.90 12.22
CA ILE A 237 -3.10 6.02 11.84
C ILE A 237 -2.20 5.82 13.05
N VAL A 238 -2.50 6.51 14.17
CA VAL A 238 -1.72 6.40 15.42
C VAL A 238 -1.75 4.96 15.96
N LYS A 239 -2.89 4.26 15.87
CA LYS A 239 -3.04 2.84 16.23
C LYS A 239 -2.35 1.86 15.24
N GLY A 240 -1.70 2.36 14.18
CA GLY A 240 -1.04 1.54 13.16
C GLY A 240 -2.00 0.84 12.19
N ARG A 241 -3.26 1.25 12.13
CA ARG A 241 -4.30 0.68 11.25
C ARG A 241 -4.33 1.38 9.89
N ALA A 242 -3.16 1.55 9.28
CA ALA A 242 -2.96 2.24 8.00
C ALA A 242 -3.88 1.69 6.89
N LYS A 243 -3.91 0.35 6.72
CA LYS A 243 -4.72 -0.33 5.70
C LYS A 243 -6.22 -0.03 5.82
N LEU A 244 -6.72 0.13 7.04
CA LEU A 244 -8.11 0.49 7.28
C LEU A 244 -8.41 1.92 6.82
N VAL A 245 -7.52 2.87 7.12
CA VAL A 245 -7.69 4.27 6.69
C VAL A 245 -7.69 4.37 5.17
N ILE A 246 -6.77 3.65 4.51
CA ILE A 246 -6.74 3.54 3.04
C ILE A 246 -8.09 3.02 2.53
N HIS A 247 -8.58 1.91 3.08
CA HIS A 247 -9.86 1.33 2.68
C HIS A 247 -11.05 2.30 2.85
N ILE A 248 -11.11 3.05 3.95
CA ILE A 248 -12.15 4.07 4.18
C ILE A 248 -12.09 5.15 3.10
N LEU A 249 -10.89 5.70 2.83
CA LEU A 249 -10.72 6.81 1.89
C LEU A 249 -10.99 6.37 0.44
N GLU A 250 -10.56 5.18 0.05
CA GLU A 250 -10.84 4.58 -1.26
C GLU A 250 -12.33 4.33 -1.45
N SER A 251 -12.96 3.65 -0.48
CA SER A 251 -14.35 3.18 -0.62
C SER A 251 -15.37 4.31 -0.55
N THR A 252 -15.02 5.42 0.08
CA THR A 252 -15.85 6.63 0.11
C THR A 252 -15.53 7.60 -1.03
N ASN A 253 -14.36 7.45 -1.66
CA ASN A 253 -13.88 8.29 -2.76
C ASN A 253 -13.84 9.81 -2.43
N ILE A 254 -13.76 10.18 -1.15
CA ILE A 254 -13.89 11.58 -0.71
C ILE A 254 -12.74 12.46 -1.23
N LEU A 255 -11.52 11.94 -1.31
CA LEU A 255 -10.35 12.70 -1.76
C LEU A 255 -10.40 13.07 -3.25
N LYS A 256 -11.16 12.33 -4.07
CA LYS A 256 -11.28 12.60 -5.52
C LYS A 256 -12.40 13.58 -5.85
N ARG A 257 -13.20 14.00 -4.85
CA ARG A 257 -14.32 14.93 -5.05
C ARG A 257 -13.81 16.37 -5.08
N LYS A 258 -14.46 17.20 -5.88
CA LYS A 258 -14.21 18.65 -5.91
C LYS A 258 -15.20 19.33 -4.97
N TYR A 259 -14.66 19.93 -3.91
CA TYR A 259 -15.44 20.63 -2.90
C TYR A 259 -15.51 22.13 -3.21
N LYS A 260 -16.63 22.76 -2.89
CA LYS A 260 -16.83 24.22 -2.87
C LYS A 260 -16.76 24.75 -1.44
N ASP A 261 -17.35 24.01 -0.49
CA ASP A 261 -17.35 24.33 0.94
C ASP A 261 -15.91 24.41 1.48
N VAL A 262 -15.64 25.48 2.24
CA VAL A 262 -14.30 25.78 2.74
C VAL A 262 -13.87 24.76 3.79
N SER A 263 -14.78 24.38 4.69
CA SER A 263 -14.48 23.44 5.76
C SER A 263 -14.20 22.03 5.23
N LEU A 264 -14.89 21.59 4.17
CA LEU A 264 -14.59 20.32 3.50
C LEU A 264 -13.25 20.35 2.77
N LYS A 265 -12.89 21.46 2.10
CA LYS A 265 -11.54 21.62 1.52
C LYS A 265 -10.45 21.53 2.58
N GLU A 266 -10.63 22.22 3.70
CA GLU A 266 -9.69 22.17 4.83
C GLU A 266 -9.59 20.76 5.40
N LEU A 267 -10.69 20.03 5.52
CA LEU A 267 -10.68 18.63 5.92
C LEU A 267 -9.86 17.77 4.94
N MET A 268 -10.08 17.91 3.63
CA MET A 268 -9.34 17.14 2.62
C MET A 268 -7.83 17.45 2.68
N ASN A 269 -7.47 18.72 2.92
CA ASN A 269 -6.08 19.11 3.09
C ASN A 269 -5.46 18.47 4.35
N LYS A 270 -6.19 18.49 5.48
CA LYS A 270 -5.75 17.84 6.72
C LYS A 270 -5.56 16.33 6.55
N ILE A 271 -6.50 15.66 5.86
CA ILE A 271 -6.39 14.23 5.56
C ILE A 271 -5.17 13.96 4.68
N SER A 272 -4.96 14.77 3.63
CA SER A 272 -3.81 14.63 2.73
C SER A 272 -2.48 14.76 3.49
N LEU A 273 -2.35 15.77 4.35
CA LEU A 273 -1.18 15.94 5.22
C LEU A 273 -0.98 14.73 6.15
N GLU A 274 -2.06 14.17 6.70
CA GLU A 274 -1.97 13.01 7.59
C GLU A 274 -1.57 11.72 6.82
N ILE A 275 -1.98 11.57 5.57
CA ILE A 275 -1.50 10.49 4.68
C ILE A 275 0.00 10.67 4.41
N GLY A 276 0.46 11.89 4.16
CA GLY A 276 1.89 12.21 4.05
C GLY A 276 2.67 11.84 5.32
N ARG A 277 2.11 12.10 6.51
CA ARG A 277 2.70 11.67 7.79
C ARG A 277 2.75 10.16 7.93
N LEU A 278 1.68 9.46 7.56
CA LEU A 278 1.64 7.99 7.59
C LEU A 278 2.72 7.40 6.67
N HIS A 279 2.84 7.92 5.45
CA HIS A 279 3.91 7.58 4.52
C HIS A 279 5.28 7.75 5.19
N ASN A 280 5.55 8.93 5.76
CA ASN A 280 6.83 9.25 6.38
C ASN A 280 7.15 8.31 7.55
N LEU A 281 6.14 7.97 8.36
CA LEU A 281 6.28 7.02 9.46
C LEU A 281 6.65 5.62 8.98
N LEU A 282 6.06 5.16 7.88
CA LEU A 282 6.35 3.84 7.32
C LEU A 282 7.76 3.79 6.74
N LEU A 283 8.15 4.83 5.99
CA LEU A 283 9.46 4.90 5.37
C LEU A 283 10.58 4.96 6.43
N THR A 284 10.43 5.81 7.46
CA THR A 284 11.40 5.91 8.56
C THR A 284 11.54 4.63 9.39
N LYS A 285 10.51 3.78 9.42
CA LYS A 285 10.55 2.43 10.03
C LYS A 285 11.17 1.37 9.11
N GLY A 286 11.56 1.72 7.89
CA GLY A 286 12.09 0.79 6.89
C GLY A 286 11.02 -0.05 6.19
N ASN A 287 9.73 0.31 6.30
CA ASN A 287 8.66 -0.35 5.53
C ASN A 287 8.47 0.34 4.18
N GLU A 288 9.48 0.19 3.32
CA GLU A 288 9.58 0.87 2.02
C GLU A 288 8.42 0.53 1.09
N ARG A 289 8.05 -0.76 1.01
CA ARG A 289 6.99 -1.23 0.13
C ARG A 289 5.65 -0.56 0.43
N ASP A 290 5.24 -0.53 1.69
CA ASP A 290 3.97 0.07 2.08
C ASP A 290 4.02 1.60 1.93
N ALA A 291 5.17 2.23 2.20
CA ALA A 291 5.37 3.66 1.96
C ALA A 291 5.22 4.01 0.48
N ILE A 292 5.91 3.30 -0.42
CA ILE A 292 5.82 3.51 -1.87
C ILE A 292 4.38 3.28 -2.36
N GLN A 293 3.70 2.24 -1.87
CA GLN A 293 2.31 1.99 -2.24
C GLN A 293 1.40 3.17 -1.86
N ILE A 294 1.58 3.77 -0.68
CA ILE A 294 0.82 4.95 -0.26
C ILE A 294 1.19 6.18 -1.11
N LYS A 295 2.48 6.39 -1.39
CA LYS A 295 2.99 7.47 -2.24
C LYS A 295 2.30 7.45 -3.61
N ASP A 296 2.27 6.29 -4.25
CA ASP A 296 1.70 6.12 -5.59
C ASP A 296 0.18 6.16 -5.58
N HIS A 297 -0.45 5.45 -4.63
CA HIS A 297 -1.91 5.36 -4.58
C HIS A 297 -2.59 6.71 -4.37
N PHE A 298 -2.03 7.54 -3.48
CA PHE A 298 -2.56 8.88 -3.18
C PHE A 298 -1.86 9.99 -3.96
N GLU A 299 -1.03 9.64 -4.94
CA GLU A 299 -0.30 10.57 -5.80
C GLU A 299 0.39 11.68 -4.99
N LEU A 300 1.09 11.32 -3.91
CA LEU A 300 1.65 12.29 -2.95
C LEU A 300 2.68 13.25 -3.58
N LEU A 301 3.23 12.87 -4.74
CA LEU A 301 4.14 13.68 -5.55
C LEU A 301 3.53 14.12 -6.90
N GLY A 302 2.24 13.87 -7.11
CA GLY A 302 1.50 14.25 -8.32
C GLY A 302 1.32 15.76 -8.46
N THR A 303 0.93 16.27 -9.63
CA THR A 303 0.86 17.72 -9.87
C THR A 303 -0.04 18.46 -8.88
N ASP A 304 -1.15 17.84 -8.49
CA ASP A 304 -2.20 18.45 -7.68
C ASP A 304 -1.97 18.29 -6.16
N ALA A 305 -0.95 17.53 -5.76
CA ALA A 305 -0.63 17.33 -4.35
C ALA A 305 -0.13 18.63 -3.68
N LEU A 306 -0.52 18.81 -2.41
CA LEU A 306 -0.17 19.97 -1.59
C LEU A 306 1.35 20.14 -1.49
N LEU A 307 1.83 21.38 -1.66
CA LEU A 307 3.26 21.69 -1.63
C LEU A 307 3.90 21.28 -0.30
N GLU A 308 3.26 21.60 0.84
CA GLU A 308 3.76 21.22 2.18
C GLU A 308 3.91 19.70 2.32
N MET A 309 2.93 18.94 1.86
CA MET A 309 2.96 17.48 1.88
C MET A 309 4.09 16.92 0.99
N LYS A 310 4.22 17.42 -0.24
CA LYS A 310 5.29 17.05 -1.18
C LYS A 310 6.66 17.27 -0.56
N THR A 311 6.90 18.47 -0.04
CA THR A 311 8.15 18.83 0.62
C THR A 311 8.46 17.87 1.76
N SER A 312 7.49 17.60 2.64
CA SER A 312 7.68 16.67 3.77
C SER A 312 7.98 15.22 3.33
N VAL A 313 7.32 14.74 2.27
CA VAL A 313 7.56 13.40 1.71
C VAL A 313 8.97 13.31 1.11
N ILE A 314 9.39 14.32 0.35
CA ILE A 314 10.71 14.37 -0.28
C ILE A 314 11.82 14.47 0.78
N GLU A 315 11.67 15.35 1.77
CA GLU A 315 12.60 15.50 2.89
C GLU A 315 12.78 14.19 3.67
N THR A 316 11.68 13.48 3.93
CA THR A 316 11.73 12.19 4.62
C THR A 316 12.42 11.13 3.77
N ALA A 317 12.12 11.06 2.48
CA ALA A 317 12.76 10.13 1.55
C ALA A 317 14.26 10.41 1.43
N HIS A 318 14.67 11.68 1.38
CA HIS A 318 16.07 12.09 1.38
C HIS A 318 16.76 11.71 2.69
N SER A 319 16.15 11.98 3.84
CA SER A 319 16.71 11.57 5.13
C SER A 319 16.86 10.05 5.25
N TYR A 320 15.88 9.28 4.77
CA TYR A 320 15.93 7.82 4.78
C TYR A 320 17.00 7.28 3.83
N HIS A 321 17.12 7.85 2.63
CA HIS A 321 18.20 7.59 1.69
C HIS A 321 19.59 7.77 2.35
N ASP A 322 19.78 8.88 3.07
CA ASP A 322 21.06 9.15 3.75
C ASP A 322 21.35 8.12 4.86
N VAL A 323 20.33 7.63 5.55
CA VAL A 323 20.46 6.55 6.53
C VAL A 323 20.88 5.24 5.87
N LEU A 324 20.35 4.90 4.69
CA LEU A 324 20.74 3.71 3.93
C LEU A 324 22.21 3.77 3.51
N LEU A 325 22.66 4.91 2.98
CA LEU A 325 24.09 5.12 2.64
C LEU A 325 24.99 4.95 3.86
N LYS A 326 24.62 5.52 5.02
CA LYS A 326 25.38 5.34 6.28
C LYS A 326 25.45 3.89 6.75
N LYS A 327 24.49 3.06 6.36
CA LYS A 327 24.49 1.60 6.62
C LYS A 327 25.21 0.79 5.53
N ASN A 328 25.79 1.44 4.52
CA ASN A 328 26.35 0.83 3.31
C ASN A 328 25.34 0.01 2.50
N GLN A 329 24.05 0.41 2.50
CA GLN A 329 22.97 -0.20 1.71
C GLN A 329 22.75 0.60 0.42
N PHE A 330 23.71 0.50 -0.50
CA PHE A 330 23.76 1.37 -1.68
C PHE A 330 22.65 1.08 -2.71
N ASP A 331 22.34 -0.19 -2.96
CA ASP A 331 21.29 -0.58 -3.91
C ASP A 331 19.91 -0.10 -3.44
N GLU A 332 19.63 -0.23 -2.14
CA GLU A 332 18.39 0.27 -1.55
C GLU A 332 18.33 1.81 -1.60
N ALA A 333 19.44 2.50 -1.31
CA ALA A 333 19.50 3.96 -1.43
C ALA A 333 19.22 4.42 -2.86
N LYS A 334 19.81 3.74 -3.86
CA LYS A 334 19.57 3.99 -5.28
C LYS A 334 18.11 3.79 -5.67
N ASN A 335 17.47 2.75 -5.15
CA ASN A 335 16.04 2.52 -5.37
C ASN A 335 15.20 3.67 -4.78
N ILE A 336 15.47 4.10 -3.56
CA ILE A 336 14.77 5.25 -2.95
C ILE A 336 15.01 6.54 -3.75
N LYS A 337 16.23 6.81 -4.21
CA LYS A 337 16.52 7.95 -5.10
C LYS A 337 15.65 7.92 -6.35
N ALA A 338 15.56 6.77 -7.02
CA ALA A 338 14.76 6.61 -8.24
C ALA A 338 13.26 6.76 -7.96
N GLU A 339 12.74 6.07 -6.94
CA GLU A 339 11.33 6.05 -6.56
C GLU A 339 10.79 7.44 -6.22
N TYR A 340 11.61 8.28 -5.59
CA TYR A 340 11.21 9.62 -5.18
C TYR A 340 11.76 10.71 -6.11
N GLY A 341 12.52 10.34 -7.16
CA GLY A 341 13.15 11.29 -8.08
C GLY A 341 14.06 12.29 -7.37
N LEU A 342 14.75 11.84 -6.32
CA LEU A 342 15.63 12.67 -5.50
C LEU A 342 16.77 13.23 -6.36
N PHE A 343 17.17 14.47 -6.08
CA PHE A 343 18.26 15.21 -6.75
C PHE A 343 18.03 15.51 -8.26
N ASP A 344 16.99 14.95 -8.88
CA ASP A 344 16.63 15.19 -10.27
C ASP A 344 15.32 15.98 -10.38
N LYS A 345 14.18 15.28 -10.36
CA LYS A 345 12.85 15.88 -10.54
C LYS A 345 12.38 16.62 -9.30
N ASN A 346 12.63 16.04 -8.13
CA ASN A 346 12.14 16.52 -6.85
C ASN A 346 13.30 17.12 -6.04
N ARG A 347 13.81 18.26 -6.53
CA ARG A 347 14.86 19.02 -5.85
C ARG A 347 14.24 19.90 -4.77
N LEU A 348 14.65 19.67 -3.52
CA LEU A 348 14.40 20.64 -2.45
C LEU A 348 15.18 21.92 -2.78
N SER A 349 14.58 23.09 -2.55
CA SER A 349 15.21 24.38 -2.82
C SER A 349 16.43 24.54 -1.90
N GLY A 350 17.63 24.36 -2.45
CA GLY A 350 18.88 24.39 -1.69
C GLY A 350 20.10 24.12 -2.55
N ASP A 351 21.28 24.28 -1.95
CA ASP A 351 22.55 23.91 -2.59
C ASP A 351 22.61 22.39 -2.80
N ILE A 352 22.73 21.96 -4.05
CA ILE A 352 22.87 20.55 -4.44
C ILE A 352 24.01 19.88 -3.65
N ASN A 353 25.07 20.64 -3.33
CA ASN A 353 26.19 20.10 -2.55
C ASN A 353 25.79 19.76 -1.12
N ALA A 354 24.94 20.59 -0.48
CA ALA A 354 24.43 20.29 0.86
C ALA A 354 23.56 19.02 0.83
N ALA A 355 22.78 18.84 -0.24
CA ALA A 355 21.93 17.68 -0.42
C ALA A 355 22.72 16.38 -0.67
N LEU A 356 23.95 16.46 -1.20
CA LEU A 356 24.82 15.32 -1.48
C LEU A 356 25.82 14.99 -0.36
N THR A 357 25.70 15.61 0.82
CA THR A 357 26.66 15.41 1.92
C THR A 357 26.82 13.93 2.30
N ALA A 358 25.73 13.19 2.50
CA ALA A 358 25.79 11.76 2.83
C ALA A 358 26.39 10.90 1.70
N VAL A 359 26.20 11.31 0.44
CA VAL A 359 26.81 10.67 -0.73
C VAL A 359 28.32 10.87 -0.72
N PHE A 360 28.79 12.09 -0.40
CA PHE A 360 30.22 12.38 -0.28
C PHE A 360 30.86 11.63 0.89
N GLU A 361 30.20 11.55 2.05
CA GLU A 361 30.65 10.73 3.19
C GLU A 361 30.75 9.25 2.82
N PHE A 362 29.75 8.72 2.10
CA PHE A 362 29.76 7.34 1.63
C PHE A 362 30.88 7.08 0.62
N LEU A 363 31.08 8.00 -0.35
CA LEU A 363 32.18 7.93 -1.29
C LEU A 363 33.55 8.00 -0.59
N GLU A 364 33.71 8.89 0.39
CA GLU A 364 34.94 9.00 1.21
C GLU A 364 35.26 7.67 1.89
N ASN A 365 34.23 6.98 2.42
CA ASN A 365 34.38 5.66 3.04
C ASN A 365 34.82 4.58 2.03
N LEU A 366 34.18 4.51 0.85
CA LEU A 366 34.55 3.55 -0.20
C LEU A 366 35.99 3.74 -0.66
N ILE A 367 36.40 4.98 -0.95
CA ILE A 367 37.77 5.30 -1.36
C ILE A 367 38.77 4.94 -0.26
N SER A 368 38.44 5.23 1.01
CA SER A 368 39.30 4.90 2.16
C SER A 368 39.51 3.39 2.34
N ARG A 369 38.57 2.58 1.87
CA ARG A 369 38.63 1.10 1.85
C ARG A 369 39.17 0.53 0.53
N GLU A 370 39.59 1.38 -0.40
CA GLU A 370 40.08 1.00 -1.73
C GLU A 370 39.04 0.26 -2.59
N ASP A 371 37.74 0.48 -2.34
CA ASP A 371 36.66 -0.04 -3.17
C ASP A 371 36.41 0.92 -4.35
N PHE A 372 37.26 0.81 -5.38
CA PHE A 372 37.20 1.69 -6.56
C PHE A 372 36.01 1.39 -7.47
N GLU A 373 35.58 0.13 -7.56
CA GLU A 373 34.42 -0.25 -8.37
C GLU A 373 33.14 0.40 -7.81
N GLY A 374 32.91 0.24 -6.50
CA GLY A 374 31.80 0.90 -5.82
C GLY A 374 31.91 2.42 -5.88
N SER A 375 33.10 2.98 -5.70
CA SER A 375 33.33 4.43 -5.80
C SER A 375 32.93 4.98 -7.18
N MET A 376 33.32 4.30 -8.26
CA MET A 376 32.98 4.71 -9.63
C MET A 376 31.49 4.57 -9.93
N GLU A 377 30.82 3.55 -9.37
CA GLU A 377 29.38 3.43 -9.49
C GLU A 377 28.66 4.60 -8.79
N VAL A 378 29.04 4.93 -7.55
CA VAL A 378 28.48 6.08 -6.82
C VAL A 378 28.72 7.39 -7.57
N ILE A 379 29.93 7.62 -8.06
CA ILE A 379 30.27 8.82 -8.85
C ILE A 379 29.33 8.98 -10.05
N LYS A 380 29.06 7.87 -10.76
CA LYS A 380 28.18 7.86 -11.93
C LYS A 380 26.72 8.06 -11.54
N GLU A 381 26.24 7.35 -10.51
CA GLU A 381 24.84 7.36 -10.08
C GLU A 381 24.38 8.75 -9.63
N TYR A 382 25.24 9.50 -8.95
CA TYR A 382 24.95 10.85 -8.46
C TYR A 382 25.55 11.97 -9.32
N ASN A 383 26.18 11.64 -10.46
CA ASN A 383 26.84 12.60 -11.35
C ASN A 383 27.80 13.54 -10.60
N ILE A 384 28.66 12.98 -9.73
CA ILE A 384 29.53 13.76 -8.86
C ILE A 384 30.58 14.53 -9.70
N PRO A 385 30.71 15.86 -9.52
CA PRO A 385 31.71 16.66 -10.23
C PRO A 385 33.16 16.23 -9.93
N LYS A 386 34.02 16.29 -10.95
CA LYS A 386 35.43 15.87 -10.84
C LYS A 386 36.22 16.62 -9.78
N ASP A 387 35.94 17.91 -9.58
CA ASP A 387 36.57 18.74 -8.54
C ASP A 387 36.22 18.26 -7.13
N LYS A 388 34.98 17.80 -6.91
CA LYS A 388 34.56 17.21 -5.62
C LYS A 388 35.24 15.88 -5.36
N ILE A 389 35.31 15.03 -6.39
CA ILE A 389 36.06 13.75 -6.30
C ILE A 389 37.51 14.02 -5.95
N ALA A 390 38.15 14.99 -6.63
CA ALA A 390 39.54 15.35 -6.38
C ALA A 390 39.76 15.88 -4.96
N GLY A 391 38.84 16.71 -4.42
CA GLY A 391 38.91 17.19 -3.05
C GLY A 391 38.84 16.05 -2.01
N ILE A 392 37.87 15.15 -2.16
CA ILE A 392 37.70 13.99 -1.25
C ILE A 392 38.93 13.07 -1.33
N ALA A 393 39.35 12.70 -2.53
CA ALA A 393 40.49 11.82 -2.73
C ALA A 393 41.79 12.44 -2.21
N THR A 394 42.02 13.74 -2.44
CA THR A 394 43.21 14.45 -1.94
C THR A 394 43.31 14.37 -0.41
N LYS A 395 42.20 14.61 0.29
CA LYS A 395 42.14 14.49 1.76
C LYS A 395 42.51 13.08 2.25
N ILE A 396 41.98 12.05 1.60
CA ILE A 396 42.28 10.65 1.94
C ILE A 396 43.75 10.32 1.64
N ILE A 397 44.26 10.72 0.47
CA ILE A 397 45.66 10.48 0.11
C ILE A 397 46.60 11.14 1.13
N ILE A 398 46.32 12.38 1.53
CA ILE A 398 47.07 13.08 2.58
C ILE A 398 47.06 12.30 3.91
N ASP A 399 45.88 11.83 4.35
CA ASP A 399 45.76 11.01 5.57
C ASP A 399 46.57 9.70 5.48
N LYS A 400 46.51 9.01 4.33
CA LYS A 400 47.30 7.80 4.06
C LYS A 400 48.81 8.07 4.06
N LEU A 401 49.25 9.16 3.42
CA LEU A 401 50.65 9.58 3.43
C LEU A 401 51.14 9.85 4.87
N ASN A 402 50.35 10.56 5.68
CA ASN A 402 50.66 10.84 7.09
C ASN A 402 50.74 9.57 7.95
N LYS A 403 49.98 8.54 7.61
CA LYS A 403 49.99 7.22 8.27
C LYS A 403 51.08 6.28 7.73
N LEU A 404 51.91 6.75 6.80
CA LEU A 404 52.93 5.95 6.10
C LEU A 404 52.35 4.79 5.27
N GLU A 405 51.07 4.89 4.87
CA GLU A 405 50.35 3.92 4.03
C GLU A 405 50.52 4.28 2.53
N PHE A 406 51.78 4.32 2.07
CA PHE A 406 52.13 4.85 0.74
C PHE A 406 51.54 4.08 -0.43
N GLU A 407 51.53 2.74 -0.37
CA GLU A 407 50.97 1.88 -1.43
C GLU A 407 49.49 2.22 -1.68
N SER A 408 48.70 2.31 -0.62
CA SER A 408 47.29 2.74 -0.65
C SER A 408 47.13 4.16 -1.23
N ALA A 409 47.98 5.10 -0.78
CA ALA A 409 47.92 6.48 -1.25
C ALA A 409 48.17 6.58 -2.77
N PHE A 410 49.16 5.85 -3.28
CA PHE A 410 49.47 5.79 -4.72
C PHE A 410 48.39 5.06 -5.52
N LEU A 411 47.80 3.99 -4.96
CA LEU A 411 46.72 3.26 -5.60
C LEU A 411 45.51 4.19 -5.82
N ILE A 412 45.08 4.91 -4.78
CA ILE A 412 43.96 5.88 -4.88
C ILE A 412 44.26 6.95 -5.92
N LEU A 413 45.48 7.52 -5.91
CA LEU A 413 45.89 8.55 -6.86
C LEU A 413 45.79 8.06 -8.31
N ASN A 414 46.23 6.84 -8.58
CA ASN A 414 46.21 6.26 -9.93
C ASN A 414 44.80 5.86 -10.38
N GLU A 415 44.05 5.14 -9.56
CA GLU A 415 42.72 4.61 -9.93
C GLU A 415 41.71 5.75 -10.15
N LEU A 416 41.72 6.76 -9.27
CA LEU A 416 40.86 7.93 -9.41
C LEU A 416 41.45 9.03 -10.32
N LYS A 417 42.66 8.82 -10.85
CA LYS A 417 43.37 9.75 -11.75
C LYS A 417 43.49 11.16 -11.17
N ILE A 418 43.87 11.25 -9.89
CA ILE A 418 44.07 12.51 -9.20
C ILE A 418 45.38 13.15 -9.68
N ASP A 419 45.34 14.45 -9.98
CA ASP A 419 46.54 15.17 -10.41
C ASP A 419 47.52 15.33 -9.24
N PRO A 420 48.72 14.72 -9.28
CA PRO A 420 49.70 14.85 -8.21
C PRO A 420 50.24 16.29 -8.05
N SER A 421 49.98 17.18 -9.01
CA SER A 421 50.43 18.57 -8.97
C SER A 421 49.52 19.51 -8.16
N PHE A 422 48.38 19.01 -7.64
CA PHE A 422 47.56 19.78 -6.71
C PHE A 422 48.40 20.29 -5.53
N GLU A 423 48.32 21.59 -5.27
CA GLU A 423 49.24 22.30 -4.38
C GLU A 423 49.26 21.71 -2.96
N GLU A 424 48.09 21.46 -2.38
CA GLU A 424 47.96 20.84 -1.06
C GLU A 424 48.62 19.46 -1.00
N LEU A 425 48.32 18.62 -2.00
CA LEU A 425 48.85 17.26 -2.08
C LEU A 425 50.37 17.25 -2.30
N LYS A 426 50.87 18.13 -3.17
CA LYS A 426 52.29 18.27 -3.48
C LYS A 426 53.09 18.76 -2.27
N ASN A 427 52.55 19.71 -1.51
CA ASN A 427 53.17 20.22 -0.29
C ASN A 427 53.30 19.11 0.76
N GLU A 428 52.24 18.33 0.98
CA GLU A 428 52.29 17.22 1.93
C GLU A 428 53.25 16.11 1.46
N ALA A 429 53.19 15.73 0.18
CA ALA A 429 54.13 14.78 -0.39
C ALA A 429 55.59 15.24 -0.24
N GLN A 430 55.86 16.54 -0.35
CA GLN A 430 57.19 17.11 -0.14
C GLN A 430 57.65 17.01 1.32
N ASN A 431 56.76 17.22 2.28
CA ASN A 431 57.07 17.04 3.70
C ASN A 431 57.39 15.57 4.00
N GLN A 432 56.50 14.65 3.59
CA GLN A 432 56.69 13.21 3.80
C GLN A 432 57.93 12.67 3.07
N PHE A 433 58.26 13.21 1.90
CA PHE A 433 59.50 12.90 1.19
C PHE A 433 60.73 13.27 2.03
N LEU A 434 60.76 14.49 2.59
CA LEU A 434 61.89 14.96 3.40
C LEU A 434 62.01 14.17 4.70
N ASP A 435 60.89 13.85 5.34
CA ASP A 435 60.88 13.06 6.58
C ASP A 435 61.35 11.62 6.34
N ALA A 436 60.87 10.98 5.28
CA ALA A 436 61.34 9.67 4.86
C ALA A 436 62.83 9.68 4.50
N PHE A 437 63.31 10.72 3.82
CA PHE A 437 64.71 10.89 3.49
C PHE A 437 65.59 11.03 4.74
N ASN A 438 65.19 11.90 5.67
CA ASN A 438 65.94 12.18 6.90
C ASN A 438 65.92 10.99 7.88
N SER A 439 64.84 10.22 7.87
CA SER A 439 64.66 9.02 8.72
C SER A 439 65.26 7.75 8.12
N ASN A 440 65.99 7.83 7.01
CA ASN A 440 66.58 6.70 6.28
C ASN A 440 65.58 5.70 5.67
N HIS A 441 64.32 6.08 5.49
CA HIS A 441 63.31 5.33 4.74
C HIS A 441 63.44 5.60 3.24
N PHE A 442 64.60 5.26 2.68
CA PHE A 442 64.98 5.66 1.33
C PHE A 442 64.13 5.05 0.20
N GLU A 443 63.55 3.87 0.41
CA GLU A 443 62.66 3.22 -0.56
C GLU A 443 61.40 4.06 -0.76
N VAL A 444 60.72 4.38 0.35
CA VAL A 444 59.58 5.28 0.41
C VAL A 444 59.91 6.66 -0.17
N ALA A 445 61.02 7.28 0.26
CA ALA A 445 61.41 8.60 -0.24
C ALA A 445 61.61 8.58 -1.76
N ALA A 446 62.21 7.51 -2.31
CA ALA A 446 62.36 7.37 -3.76
C ALA A 446 61.00 7.28 -4.46
N GLU A 447 60.06 6.50 -3.94
CA GLU A 447 58.72 6.33 -4.49
C GLU A 447 57.92 7.64 -4.49
N ILE A 448 57.83 8.33 -3.34
CA ILE A 448 57.15 9.63 -3.23
C ILE A 448 57.76 10.64 -4.20
N GLY A 449 59.10 10.74 -4.21
CA GLY A 449 59.81 11.69 -5.07
C GLY A 449 59.57 11.46 -6.56
N LYS A 450 59.45 10.19 -6.97
CA LYS A 450 59.12 9.82 -8.35
C LYS A 450 57.67 10.13 -8.69
N PHE A 451 56.72 9.70 -7.85
CA PHE A 451 55.29 9.86 -8.11
C PHE A 451 54.89 11.34 -8.20
N PHE A 452 55.39 12.15 -7.27
CA PHE A 452 55.08 13.58 -7.20
C PHE A 452 56.04 14.48 -7.99
N LYS A 453 57.01 13.89 -8.71
CA LYS A 453 58.05 14.61 -9.48
C LYS A 453 58.72 15.71 -8.64
N LEU A 454 59.13 15.35 -7.43
CA LEU A 454 59.80 16.24 -6.49
C LEU A 454 61.29 16.40 -6.88
N ASP A 455 62.13 16.84 -5.94
CA ASP A 455 63.58 17.03 -6.15
C ASP A 455 64.23 15.78 -6.78
N GLU A 456 64.52 15.85 -8.08
CA GLU A 456 65.02 14.72 -8.87
C GLU A 456 66.37 14.21 -8.33
N LYS A 457 67.22 15.12 -7.86
CA LYS A 457 68.54 14.78 -7.33
C LYS A 457 68.41 14.00 -6.04
N LYS A 458 67.62 14.50 -5.08
CA LYS A 458 67.38 13.79 -3.81
C LYS A 458 66.64 12.47 -4.03
N THR A 459 65.67 12.44 -4.94
CA THR A 459 64.94 11.22 -5.31
C THR A 459 65.88 10.13 -5.83
N LYS A 460 66.82 10.46 -6.72
CA LYS A 460 67.85 9.53 -7.20
C LYS A 460 68.80 9.07 -6.08
N VAL A 461 69.17 9.96 -5.17
CA VAL A 461 69.99 9.61 -3.99
C VAL A 461 69.24 8.63 -3.09
N SER A 462 67.96 8.84 -2.81
CA SER A 462 67.12 7.89 -2.08
C SER A 462 67.06 6.54 -2.80
N ALA A 463 66.79 6.55 -4.11
CA ALA A 463 66.73 5.32 -4.90
C ALA A 463 68.04 4.54 -4.86
N TYR A 464 69.19 5.23 -4.91
CA TYR A 464 70.51 4.62 -4.74
C TYR A 464 70.70 3.99 -3.36
N LYS A 465 70.31 4.68 -2.28
CA LYS A 465 70.44 4.11 -0.93
C LYS A 465 69.49 2.93 -0.69
N ALA A 466 68.28 2.98 -1.24
CA ALA A 466 67.35 1.85 -1.22
C ALA A 466 67.90 0.66 -2.02
N TRP A 467 68.45 0.93 -3.20
CA TRP A 467 69.17 -0.04 -4.03
C TRP A 467 70.31 -0.71 -3.27
N GLU A 468 71.17 0.08 -2.63
CA GLU A 468 72.33 -0.40 -1.85
C GLU A 468 71.87 -1.31 -0.71
N LYS A 469 70.81 -0.91 0.02
CA LYS A 469 70.20 -1.73 1.07
C LYS A 469 69.68 -3.07 0.54
N HIS A 470 68.99 -3.08 -0.60
CA HIS A 470 68.51 -4.32 -1.22
C HIS A 470 69.66 -5.21 -1.71
N MET A 471 70.74 -4.64 -2.24
CA MET A 471 71.95 -5.37 -2.62
C MET A 471 72.60 -6.04 -1.41
N LYS A 472 72.80 -5.31 -0.30
CA LYS A 472 73.38 -5.81 0.94
C LYS A 472 72.51 -6.90 1.60
N ASN A 473 71.19 -6.80 1.47
CA ASN A 473 70.23 -7.79 2.00
C ASN A 473 69.96 -8.97 1.04
N ALA A 474 70.77 -9.14 0.00
CA ALA A 474 70.62 -10.19 -1.01
C ALA A 474 69.28 -10.22 -1.78
N ARG A 475 68.56 -9.08 -1.85
CA ARG A 475 67.33 -8.89 -2.62
C ARG A 475 67.64 -8.34 -4.02
N TYR A 476 68.41 -9.10 -4.79
CA TYR A 476 69.00 -8.62 -6.05
C TYR A 476 68.01 -8.25 -7.14
N ASP A 477 66.88 -8.95 -7.22
CA ASP A 477 65.86 -8.65 -8.23
C ASP A 477 65.18 -7.29 -7.97
N LYS A 478 64.86 -6.99 -6.70
CA LYS A 478 64.37 -5.66 -6.29
C LYS A 478 65.41 -4.58 -6.53
N ALA A 479 66.67 -4.82 -6.16
CA ALA A 479 67.75 -3.87 -6.45
C ALA A 479 67.85 -3.60 -7.97
N PHE A 480 67.81 -4.63 -8.80
CA PHE A 480 67.84 -4.45 -10.25
C PHE A 480 66.65 -3.61 -10.77
N GLN A 481 65.44 -3.86 -10.26
CA GLN A 481 64.27 -3.05 -10.57
C GLN A 481 64.50 -1.58 -10.22
N PHE A 482 64.99 -1.28 -9.01
CA PHE A 482 65.31 0.09 -8.57
C PHE A 482 66.33 0.78 -9.48
N LYS A 483 67.44 0.10 -9.84
CA LYS A 483 68.45 0.66 -10.75
C LYS A 483 67.83 1.03 -12.10
N LYS A 484 67.01 0.13 -12.66
CA LYS A 484 66.37 0.33 -13.96
C LYS A 484 65.33 1.45 -13.90
N GLU A 485 64.48 1.42 -12.88
CA GLU A 485 63.33 2.30 -12.72
C GLU A 485 63.73 3.75 -12.47
N TYR A 486 64.74 3.97 -11.62
CA TYR A 486 65.23 5.29 -11.24
C TYR A 486 66.43 5.76 -12.07
N LYS A 487 66.86 4.95 -13.03
CA LYS A 487 68.04 5.21 -13.89
C LYS A 487 69.26 5.59 -13.06
N ILE A 488 69.55 4.77 -12.05
CA ILE A 488 70.67 5.02 -11.12
C ILE A 488 71.99 4.94 -11.92
N PRO A 489 72.85 5.97 -11.85
CA PRO A 489 74.12 5.99 -12.58
C PRO A 489 75.01 4.79 -12.26
N SER A 490 75.69 4.24 -13.27
CA SER A 490 76.46 3.00 -13.09
C SER A 490 77.70 3.19 -12.22
N ASP A 491 78.32 4.37 -12.30
CA ASP A 491 79.43 4.84 -11.47
C ASP A 491 79.09 4.83 -9.98
N TRP A 492 77.84 5.14 -9.60
CA TRP A 492 77.41 5.06 -8.19
C TRP A 492 77.31 3.61 -7.72
N THR A 493 76.89 2.71 -8.61
CA THR A 493 76.62 1.30 -8.27
C THR A 493 77.86 0.40 -8.35
N GLU A 494 78.94 0.84 -8.98
CA GLU A 494 80.07 -0.03 -9.35
C GLU A 494 80.79 -0.62 -8.14
N GLU A 495 81.14 0.21 -7.16
CA GLU A 495 81.91 -0.20 -5.97
C GLU A 495 81.12 -1.22 -5.13
N VAL A 496 79.88 -0.88 -4.77
CA VAL A 496 78.99 -1.77 -4.00
C VAL A 496 78.70 -3.06 -4.78
N ALA A 497 78.47 -2.98 -6.08
CA ALA A 497 78.22 -4.18 -6.88
C ALA A 497 79.45 -5.11 -6.94
N ARG A 498 80.67 -4.55 -6.93
CA ARG A 498 81.94 -5.29 -6.86
C ARG A 498 82.09 -6.01 -5.53
N GLU A 499 81.87 -5.30 -4.42
CA GLU A 499 81.91 -5.86 -3.06
C GLU A 499 80.93 -7.05 -2.93
N ILE A 500 79.68 -6.86 -3.36
CA ILE A 500 78.64 -7.89 -3.26
C ILE A 500 78.90 -9.07 -4.21
N TYR A 501 79.52 -8.83 -5.38
CA TYR A 501 80.00 -9.89 -6.27
C TYR A 501 81.06 -10.76 -5.57
N GLU A 502 82.07 -10.13 -4.98
CA GLU A 502 83.18 -10.82 -4.30
C GLU A 502 82.66 -11.64 -3.11
N TYR A 503 81.76 -11.05 -2.32
CA TYR A 503 81.07 -11.75 -1.24
C TYR A 503 80.35 -13.01 -1.73
N ASN A 504 79.53 -12.92 -2.78
CA ASN A 504 78.83 -14.08 -3.34
C ASN A 504 79.79 -15.14 -3.90
N MET A 505 80.94 -14.73 -4.44
CA MET A 505 82.01 -15.63 -4.86
C MET A 505 82.72 -16.33 -3.70
N GLN A 506 82.81 -15.70 -2.53
CA GLN A 506 83.35 -16.29 -1.30
C GLN A 506 82.38 -17.29 -0.67
N ILE A 507 81.08 -16.95 -0.57
CA ILE A 507 80.05 -17.85 -0.01
C ILE A 507 79.50 -18.89 -1.01
N SER A 508 80.21 -19.12 -2.11
CA SER A 508 79.90 -20.15 -3.13
C SER A 508 78.51 -20.01 -3.77
N ARG A 509 78.09 -18.78 -4.10
CA ARG A 509 76.90 -18.46 -4.92
C ARG A 509 77.27 -17.85 -6.28
N PRO A 510 78.03 -18.57 -7.13
CA PRO A 510 78.65 -17.98 -8.31
C PRO A 510 77.67 -17.67 -9.46
N ASP A 511 76.49 -18.29 -9.49
CA ASP A 511 75.44 -17.93 -10.47
C ASP A 511 74.85 -16.53 -10.19
N ILE A 512 74.68 -16.17 -8.91
CA ILE A 512 74.23 -14.84 -8.50
C ILE A 512 75.35 -13.81 -8.77
N ALA A 513 76.60 -14.15 -8.45
CA ALA A 513 77.75 -13.31 -8.75
C ALA A 513 77.82 -12.99 -10.25
N LYS A 514 77.70 -14.00 -11.12
CA LYS A 514 77.63 -13.81 -12.57
C LYS A 514 76.50 -12.86 -12.97
N LYS A 515 75.29 -13.03 -12.41
CA LYS A 515 74.13 -12.16 -12.68
C LYS A 515 74.45 -10.70 -12.35
N ILE A 516 75.03 -10.44 -11.17
CA ILE A 516 75.46 -9.10 -10.74
C ILE A 516 76.52 -8.56 -11.72
N ARG A 517 77.58 -9.33 -12.01
CA ARG A 517 78.65 -8.90 -12.94
C ARG A 517 78.09 -8.49 -14.31
N CYS A 518 77.20 -9.31 -14.88
CA CYS A 518 76.57 -9.02 -16.17
C CYS A 518 75.69 -7.77 -16.11
N VAL A 519 74.88 -7.61 -15.07
CA VAL A 519 73.94 -6.49 -14.92
C VAL A 519 74.65 -5.15 -14.67
N TYR A 520 75.74 -5.17 -13.88
CA TYR A 520 76.45 -3.96 -13.48
C TYR A 520 77.73 -3.70 -14.30
N GLY A 521 78.07 -4.58 -15.23
CA GLY A 521 79.21 -4.38 -16.15
C GLY A 521 80.57 -4.38 -15.45
N ILE A 522 80.71 -5.15 -14.36
CA ILE A 522 81.92 -5.14 -13.53
C ILE A 522 83.09 -5.75 -14.33
N LYS A 523 84.16 -4.98 -14.49
CA LYS A 523 85.37 -5.39 -15.23
C LYS A 523 86.27 -6.25 -14.33
N TYR A 524 86.62 -7.43 -14.81
CA TYR A 524 87.49 -8.38 -14.12
C TYR A 524 88.55 -8.96 -15.06
N SER A 525 89.62 -9.51 -14.49
CA SER A 525 90.68 -10.16 -15.26
C SER A 525 90.22 -11.51 -15.82
N LEU A 526 90.92 -12.02 -16.83
CA LEU A 526 90.66 -13.36 -17.39
C LEU A 526 90.71 -14.45 -16.30
N PHE A 527 91.58 -14.28 -15.30
CA PHE A 527 91.75 -15.23 -14.20
C PHE A 527 90.52 -15.28 -13.29
N ASP A 528 89.92 -14.13 -12.98
CA ASP A 528 88.69 -14.05 -12.16
C ASP A 528 87.50 -14.72 -12.85
N LEU A 529 87.40 -14.58 -14.18
CA LEU A 529 86.38 -15.27 -14.99
C LEU A 529 86.58 -16.79 -15.01
N ILE A 530 87.85 -17.25 -15.03
CA ILE A 530 88.18 -18.68 -14.90
C ILE A 530 87.79 -19.19 -13.52
N VAL A 531 88.08 -18.45 -12.45
CA VAL A 531 87.69 -18.80 -11.07
C VAL A 531 86.16 -18.83 -10.89
N GLU A 532 85.43 -17.87 -11.45
CA GLU A 532 83.95 -17.87 -11.52
C GLU A 532 83.46 -19.13 -12.24
N TYR A 533 83.99 -19.45 -13.42
CA TYR A 533 83.59 -20.61 -14.20
C TYR A 533 83.85 -21.94 -13.47
N ILE A 534 85.05 -22.11 -12.91
CA ILE A 534 85.44 -23.30 -12.13
C ILE A 534 84.50 -23.45 -10.93
N LYS A 535 84.27 -22.39 -10.14
CA LYS A 535 83.36 -22.45 -8.99
C LYS A 535 81.92 -22.79 -9.41
N ARG A 536 81.41 -22.26 -10.53
CA ARG A 536 80.08 -22.65 -11.06
C ARG A 536 80.01 -24.12 -11.47
N PHE A 537 81.11 -24.68 -11.98
CA PHE A 537 81.17 -26.08 -12.40
C PHE A 537 81.21 -27.04 -11.20
N PHE A 538 81.95 -26.71 -10.14
CA PHE A 538 82.14 -27.58 -8.97
C PHE A 538 81.09 -27.37 -7.85
N PHE A 539 80.51 -26.17 -7.70
CA PHE A 539 79.53 -25.86 -6.64
C PHE A 539 78.08 -25.82 -7.15
N ARG A 540 77.81 -26.37 -8.34
CA ARG A 540 76.45 -26.57 -8.85
C ARG A 540 75.75 -27.63 -7.99
N LYS A 541 75.20 -27.24 -6.84
CA LYS A 541 74.28 -28.08 -6.09
C LYS A 541 73.10 -28.41 -7.01
N LYS A 542 72.74 -29.69 -7.07
CA LYS A 542 71.44 -30.14 -7.55
C LYS A 542 70.38 -29.53 -6.61
N ASP A 543 69.79 -28.41 -7.02
CA ASP A 543 68.47 -28.00 -6.57
C ASP A 543 67.45 -28.43 -7.64
#